data_AF-A0A2M8P5L4-F1
#
_entry.id   AF-A0A2M8P5L4-F1
#
_cell.length_a   1.000
_cell.length_b   1.000
_cell.length_c   1.000
_cell.angle_alpha   90.00
_cell.angle_beta   90.00
_cell.angle_gamma   90.00
#
_symmetry.space_group_name_H-M   'P 1'
#
loop_
_entity.id
_entity.type
_entity.pdbx_description
1 polymer ?
#
loop_
_entity_poly.entity_id
_entity_poly.type
_entity_poly.pdbx_seq_one_letter_code
_entity_poly.pdbx_strand_id
1 'polypeptide(L)' 'MQKDFDNWNVKKKSIHTDDKAPFCHEREVWWCSLGVNVGFEQDGTGKNYDRPVVILRSFNKNVFFA' A
#
# COMPACT_ATOMS: atom_id res chain seq x y z
N MET A 1 2.41 17.88 -12.07
CA MET A 1 1.83 18.10 -10.73
C MET A 1 2.93 17.89 -9.70
N GLN A 2 3.05 18.75 -8.69
CA GLN A 2 4.05 18.56 -7.64
C GLN A 2 3.59 17.44 -6.70
N LYS A 3 4.45 16.44 -6.48
CA LYS A 3 4.20 15.32 -5.57
C LYS A 3 4.48 15.76 -4.13
N ASP A 4 3.60 15.39 -3.20
CA ASP A 4 3.72 15.71 -1.76
C ASP A 4 4.22 14.50 -0.96
N PHE A 5 5.56 14.37 -0.89
CA PHE A 5 6.22 13.28 -0.18
C PHE A 5 6.15 13.43 1.35
N ASP A 6 6.12 14.67 1.85
CA ASP A 6 6.17 14.96 3.28
C ASP A 6 4.87 14.54 3.98
N ASN A 7 3.73 14.88 3.37
CA ASN A 7 2.43 14.44 3.89
C ASN A 7 2.28 12.91 3.83
N TRP A 8 2.78 12.27 2.76
CA TRP A 8 2.82 10.81 2.70
C TRP A 8 3.66 10.22 3.85
N ASN A 9 4.81 10.79 4.17
CA ASN A 9 5.66 10.29 5.25
C ASN A 9 4.96 10.35 6.62
N VAL A 10 4.24 11.44 6.91
CA VAL A 10 3.42 11.55 8.13
C VAL A 10 2.37 10.45 8.17
N LYS A 11 1.64 10.25 7.07
CA LYS A 11 0.59 9.23 6.99
C LYS A 11 1.13 7.80 7.09
N LYS A 12 2.26 7.52 6.43
CA LYS A 12 2.96 6.22 6.47
C LYS A 12 3.27 5.79 7.90
N LYS A 13 3.79 6.70 8.73
CA LYS A 13 4.07 6.43 10.15
C LYS A 13 2.80 6.06 10.93
N SER A 14 1.68 6.74 10.64
CA SER A 14 0.39 6.42 11.26
C SER A 14 -0.19 5.07 10.81
N ILE A 15 -0.01 4.68 9.55
CA ILE A 15 -0.46 3.38 9.05
C ILE A 15 0.40 2.25 9.63
N HIS A 16 1.71 2.48 9.77
CA HIS A 16 2.64 1.48 10.29
C HIS A 16 2.31 0.99 11.71
N THR A 17 1.70 1.84 12.53
CA THR A 17 1.30 1.48 13.90
C THR A 17 0.02 0.64 13.98
N ASP A 18 -0.68 0.41 12.87
CA ASP A 18 -1.92 -0.38 12.83
C ASP A 18 -1.59 -1.88 12.61
N ASP A 19 -1.71 -2.69 13.66
CA ASP A 19 -1.11 -4.04 13.76
C ASP A 19 -2.02 -5.17 13.21
N LYS A 20 -2.74 -4.91 12.11
CA LYS A 20 -3.67 -5.88 11.53
C LYS A 20 -3.26 -6.27 10.12
N ALA A 21 -2.56 -7.39 9.99
CA ALA A 21 -2.39 -8.09 8.71
C ALA A 21 -3.32 -9.31 8.68
N PRO A 22 -4.42 -9.30 7.90
CA PRO A 22 -5.20 -10.50 7.64
C PRO A 22 -4.39 -11.51 6.83
N PHE A 23 -4.81 -12.78 6.87
CA PHE A 23 -4.31 -13.75 5.89
C PHE A 23 -4.82 -13.40 4.50
N CYS A 24 -3.93 -13.48 3.51
CA CYS A 24 -4.21 -13.15 2.13
C CYS A 24 -4.06 -14.39 1.23
N HIS A 25 -4.87 -14.47 0.18
CA HIS A 25 -4.86 -15.57 -0.77
C HIS A 25 -4.52 -15.11 -2.19
N GLU A 26 -3.93 -16.00 -2.99
CA GLU A 26 -3.66 -15.75 -4.40
C GLU A 26 -4.95 -15.44 -5.16
N ARG A 27 -4.89 -14.47 -6.08
CA ARG A 27 -6.00 -13.94 -6.89
C ARG A 27 -7.02 -13.07 -6.13
N GLU A 28 -6.77 -12.75 -4.87
CA GLU A 28 -7.55 -11.73 -4.16
C GLU A 28 -7.12 -10.31 -4.57
N VAL A 29 -8.06 -9.36 -4.49
CA VAL A 29 -7.79 -7.94 -4.67
C VAL A 29 -7.74 -7.27 -3.31
N TRP A 30 -6.63 -6.60 -3.01
CA TRP A 30 -6.40 -5.93 -1.73
C TRP A 30 -6.17 -4.44 -1.93
N TRP A 31 -6.72 -3.63 -1.02
CA TRP A 31 -6.42 -2.20 -0.97
C TRP A 31 -5.16 -1.99 -0.15
N CYS A 32 -4.09 -1.58 -0.81
CA CYS A 32 -2.79 -1.36 -0.19
C CYS A 32 -2.40 0.11 -0.28
N SER A 33 -1.79 0.63 0.78
CA SER A 33 -1.29 2.01 0.79
C SER A 33 0.03 2.11 0.02
N LEU A 34 -0.05 2.39 -1.29
CA LEU A 34 1.11 2.56 -2.18
C LEU A 34 1.84 3.89 -1.97
N GLY A 35 1.15 4.92 -1.44
CA GLY A 35 1.80 6.19 -1.15
C GLY A 35 2.05 7.07 -2.37
N VAL A 36 3.03 7.97 -2.25
CA VAL A 36 3.52 8.83 -3.33
C VAL A 36 4.89 8.32 -3.78
N ASN A 37 5.02 7.99 -5.05
CA ASN A 37 6.11 7.22 -5.65
C ASN A 37 6.97 8.06 -6.62
N VAL A 38 8.02 7.45 -7.20
CA VAL A 38 9.04 8.17 -7.97
C VAL A 38 8.61 8.33 -9.43
N GLY A 39 8.80 9.54 -9.99
CA GLY A 39 8.54 9.79 -11.41
C GLY A 39 7.12 9.42 -11.84
N PHE A 40 7.03 8.48 -12.78
CA PHE A 40 5.77 8.01 -13.40
C PHE A 40 5.24 6.70 -12.79
N GLU A 41 5.81 6.23 -11.68
CA GLU A 41 5.25 5.11 -10.92
C GLU A 41 3.84 5.43 -10.42
N GLN A 42 3.02 4.39 -10.27
CA GLN A 42 1.63 4.54 -9.87
C GLN A 42 1.55 4.98 -8.39
N ASP A 43 1.04 6.19 -8.18
CA ASP A 43 0.76 6.69 -6.83
C ASP A 43 -0.56 6.13 -6.30
N GLY A 44 -0.67 6.04 -4.98
CA GLY A 44 -1.90 5.87 -4.21
C GLY A 44 -2.88 7.03 -4.33
N THR A 45 -4.14 6.81 -3.93
CA THR A 45 -5.17 7.88 -3.88
C THR A 45 -5.97 7.88 -2.59
N GLY A 46 -6.70 8.97 -2.35
CA GLY A 46 -7.56 9.10 -1.17
C GLY A 46 -6.78 9.34 0.12
N LYS A 47 -7.44 9.15 1.26
CA LYS A 47 -6.91 9.52 2.59
C LYS A 47 -5.72 8.67 3.05
N ASN A 48 -5.62 7.44 2.57
CA ASN A 48 -4.59 6.48 2.96
C ASN A 48 -3.60 6.19 1.83
N TYR A 49 -3.73 6.89 0.69
CA TYR A 49 -2.91 6.63 -0.50
C TYR A 49 -3.04 5.18 -0.99
N ASP A 50 -4.28 4.69 -1.08
CA ASP A 50 -4.55 3.29 -1.40
C ASP A 50 -4.70 3.06 -2.91
N ARG A 51 -4.35 1.85 -3.35
CA ARG A 51 -4.74 1.26 -4.64
C ARG A 51 -5.15 -0.20 -4.46
N PRO A 52 -6.07 -0.69 -5.31
CA PRO A 52 -6.26 -2.12 -5.45
C PRO A 52 -5.02 -2.75 -6.11
N VAL A 53 -4.54 -3.85 -5.53
CA VAL A 53 -3.49 -4.72 -6.07
C VAL A 53 -3.99 -6.16 -6.08
N VAL A 54 -3.50 -6.99 -7.01
CA VAL A 54 -3.88 -8.40 -7.10
C VAL A 54 -2.78 -9.23 -6.47
N ILE A 55 -3.10 -10.07 -5.49
CA ILE A 55 -2.09 -10.93 -4.90
C ILE A 55 -1.73 -12.06 -5.86
N LEU A 56 -0.47 -12.11 -6.26
CA LEU A 56 0.10 -13.13 -7.14
C LEU A 56 0.62 -14.33 -6.35
N ARG A 57 1.17 -14.10 -5.14
CA ARG A 57 1.73 -15.15 -4.28
C ARG A 57 1.82 -14.71 -2.83
N SER A 58 1.39 -15.54 -1.88
CA SER A 58 1.62 -15.30 -0.44
C SER A 58 2.89 -16.02 0.04
N PHE A 59 3.74 -15.35 0.81
CA PHE A 59 4.96 -15.93 1.39
C PHE A 59 4.78 -16.31 2.86
N ASN A 60 4.11 -15.45 3.63
CA ASN A 60 3.72 -15.69 5.02
C ASN A 60 2.56 -14.76 5.40
N LYS A 61 2.18 -14.74 6.69
CA LYS A 61 1.05 -13.93 7.19
C LYS A 61 1.16 -12.42 6.91
N ASN A 62 2.37 -11.91 6.69
CA ASN A 62 2.66 -10.48 6.63
C ASN A 62 3.25 -10.04 5.28
N VAL A 63 3.62 -10.97 4.39
CA VAL A 63 4.34 -10.66 3.16
C VAL A 63 3.75 -11.44 1.99
N PHE A 64 3.41 -10.71 0.93
CA PHE A 64 2.93 -11.25 -0.33
C PHE A 64 3.57 -10.51 -1.51
N PHE A 65 3.50 -11.14 -2.67
CA PHE A 65 3.79 -10.55 -3.97
C PHE A 65 2.46 -10.17 -4.63
N ALA A 66 2.34 -8.93 -5.07
CA ALA A 66 1.17 -8.36 -5.73
C ALA A 66 1.57 -7.43 -6.87
#